data_AF-A0AAW4P144-F1
#
_entry.id   AF-A0AAW4P144-F1
#
_cell.length_a   1.000
_cell.length_b   1.000
_cell.length_c   1.000
_cell.angle_alpha   90.00
_cell.angle_beta   90.00
_cell.angle_gamma   90.00
#
_symmetry.space_group_name_H-M   'P 1'
#
loop_
_entity.id
_entity.type
_entity.pdbx_description
1 polymer ?
#
loop_
_entity_poly.entity_id
_entity_poly.type
_entity_poly.pdbx_seq_one_letter_code
_entity_poly.pdbx_strand_id
1 'polypeptide(L)'
;MTKATRLLDIPIVSSLLDDLRKQFQGFDATDSYQIYLACRDSVEEWKFSDGDYFCHLPYSDERIGFSPPRLMKRKYASLDEARWLGKYCSGFSDDRHVITISPGQKGIQAIQATLYNRSNDVLEIATLHFKVMDRPAGSESKLLGLGRMLQLGDNAKVYVGVGIREAFAVFLYQYSSSGRLLSGRAFSKGWPSEDEWFCHYDNDGQLAEITSGDSSVWRKK
;
A
#
# COMPACT_ATOMS: atom_id res chain seq x y z
N MET A 1 -26.46 12.39 18.92
CA MET A 1 -25.39 11.87 18.05
C MET A 1 -24.17 12.76 18.23
N THR A 2 -23.12 12.28 18.90
CA THR A 2 -21.83 12.97 18.98
C THR A 2 -21.22 12.95 17.58
N LYS A 3 -20.94 14.13 17.01
CA LYS A 3 -20.33 14.26 15.69
C LYS A 3 -18.97 13.54 15.74
N ALA A 4 -18.78 12.54 14.87
CA ALA A 4 -17.50 11.86 14.77
C ALA A 4 -16.39 12.88 14.44
N THR A 5 -15.29 12.85 15.18
CA THR A 5 -14.10 13.67 14.91
C THR A 5 -13.60 13.35 13.51
N ARG A 6 -13.39 14.38 12.66
CA ARG A 6 -12.84 14.20 11.30
C ARG A 6 -11.42 13.64 11.39
N LEU A 7 -11.01 12.87 10.39
CA LEU A 7 -9.69 12.22 10.36
C LEU A 7 -8.56 13.25 10.49
N LEU A 8 -8.66 14.37 9.79
CA LEU A 8 -7.65 15.43 9.83
C LEU A 8 -7.66 16.24 11.14
N ASP A 9 -8.73 16.15 11.94
CA ASP A 9 -8.81 16.80 13.25
C ASP A 9 -8.15 15.95 14.35
N ILE A 10 -7.77 14.70 14.04
CA ILE A 10 -7.04 13.82 14.97
C ILE A 10 -5.58 14.29 15.04
N PRO A 11 -5.04 14.69 16.23
CA PRO A 11 -3.72 15.30 16.33
C PRO A 11 -2.56 14.45 15.78
N ILE A 12 -2.58 13.14 16.02
CA ILE A 12 -1.55 12.23 15.50
C ILE A 12 -1.59 12.16 13.97
N VAL A 13 -2.76 12.27 13.35
CA VAL A 13 -2.93 12.22 11.89
C VAL A 13 -2.38 13.49 11.26
N SER A 14 -2.79 14.65 11.75
CA SER A 14 -2.34 15.94 11.20
C SER A 14 -0.83 16.11 11.36
N SER A 15 -0.29 15.78 12.54
CA SER A 15 1.14 15.82 12.79
C SER A 15 1.92 14.87 11.86
N LEU A 16 1.42 13.64 11.66
CA LEU A 16 2.07 12.68 10.77
C LEU A 16 2.02 13.11 9.30
N LEU A 17 0.90 13.69 8.87
CA LEU A 17 0.75 14.20 7.51
C LEU A 17 1.75 15.32 7.22
N ASP A 18 1.92 16.25 8.15
CA ASP A 18 2.87 17.35 8.00
C ASP A 18 4.33 16.89 8.03
N ASP A 19 4.65 15.91 8.89
CA ASP A 19 5.96 15.24 8.92
C ASP A 19 6.27 14.57 7.57
N LEU A 20 5.35 13.74 7.07
CA LEU A 20 5.51 13.05 5.79
C LEU A 20 5.65 14.03 4.61
N ARG A 21 4.91 15.16 4.62
CA ARG A 21 5.05 16.20 3.59
C ARG A 21 6.46 16.79 3.58
N LYS A 22 7.02 17.12 4.75
CA LYS A 22 8.38 17.66 4.86
C LYS A 22 9.40 16.64 4.37
N GLN A 23 9.26 15.37 4.78
CA GLN A 23 10.13 14.29 4.31
C GLN A 23 10.04 14.08 2.80
N PHE A 24 8.83 14.10 2.23
CA PHE A 24 8.63 13.95 0.79
C PHE A 24 9.27 15.08 -0.01
N GLN A 25 9.14 16.33 0.47
CA GLN A 25 9.74 17.51 -0.18
C GLN A 25 11.27 17.52 -0.08
N GLY A 26 11.82 17.04 1.03
CA GLY A 26 13.27 16.97 1.27
C GLY A 26 13.91 15.64 0.88
N PHE A 27 13.20 14.74 0.21
CA PHE A 27 13.71 13.40 -0.08
C PHE A 27 14.83 13.44 -1.11
N ASP A 28 15.99 12.87 -0.74
CA ASP A 28 17.12 12.67 -1.64
C ASP A 28 17.02 11.30 -2.33
N ALA A 29 16.88 11.31 -3.66
CA ALA A 29 16.73 10.10 -4.46
C ALA A 29 18.06 9.53 -4.98
N THR A 30 19.21 10.13 -4.66
CA THR A 30 20.52 9.79 -5.26
C THR A 30 20.85 8.29 -5.16
N ASP A 31 20.67 7.67 -4.00
CA ASP A 31 20.99 6.26 -3.77
C ASP A 31 19.78 5.31 -3.85
N SER A 32 18.60 5.82 -4.21
CA SER A 32 17.35 5.07 -4.16
C SER A 32 17.38 3.79 -5.01
N TYR A 33 18.10 3.80 -6.13
CA TYR A 33 18.23 2.61 -6.96
C TYR A 33 19.12 1.54 -6.33
N GLN A 34 20.22 1.93 -5.67
CA GLN A 34 21.08 0.99 -4.94
C GLN A 34 20.35 0.39 -3.73
N ILE A 35 19.56 1.20 -3.01
CA ILE A 35 18.68 0.73 -1.95
C ILE A 35 17.68 -0.30 -2.47
N TYR A 36 17.06 -0.03 -3.62
CA TYR A 36 16.16 -0.99 -4.29
C TYR A 36 16.88 -2.29 -4.65
N LEU A 37 18.08 -2.21 -5.25
CA LEU A 37 18.85 -3.41 -5.61
C LEU A 37 19.20 -4.24 -4.38
N ALA A 38 19.72 -3.61 -3.33
CA ALA A 38 20.04 -4.28 -2.07
C ALA A 38 18.82 -4.97 -1.46
N CYS A 39 17.66 -4.30 -1.44
CA CYS A 39 16.41 -4.88 -0.95
C CYS A 39 15.93 -6.04 -1.83
N ARG A 40 15.97 -5.89 -3.16
CA ARG A 40 15.62 -6.95 -4.11
C ARG A 40 16.51 -8.19 -3.93
N ASP A 41 17.81 -7.97 -3.76
CA ASP A 41 18.81 -9.03 -3.68
C ASP A 41 18.80 -9.73 -2.31
N SER A 42 18.22 -9.09 -1.28
CA SER A 42 17.99 -9.71 0.04
C SER A 42 16.68 -10.52 0.13
N VAL A 43 15.85 -10.55 -0.93
CA VAL A 43 14.59 -11.30 -0.92
C VAL A 43 14.86 -12.80 -0.97
N GLU A 44 14.24 -13.53 -0.06
CA GLU A 44 14.34 -14.99 0.09
C GLU A 44 13.24 -15.72 -0.70
N GLU A 45 12.05 -15.11 -0.78
CA GLU A 45 10.89 -15.68 -1.48
C GLU A 45 10.19 -14.63 -2.34
N TRP A 46 9.88 -14.99 -3.59
CA TRP A 46 9.06 -14.18 -4.50
C TRP A 46 7.69 -14.82 -4.72
N LYS A 47 6.63 -14.04 -4.51
CA LYS A 47 5.23 -14.39 -4.85
C LYS A 47 4.73 -13.48 -5.96
N PHE A 48 3.86 -14.01 -6.81
CA PHE A 48 3.35 -13.31 -7.99
C PHE A 48 1.83 -13.24 -7.97
N SER A 49 1.26 -12.13 -8.44
CA SER A 49 -0.20 -11.91 -8.45
C SER A 49 -0.67 -11.09 -9.65
N ASP A 50 -1.98 -11.17 -9.94
CA ASP A 50 -2.64 -10.38 -10.99
C ASP A 50 -3.15 -9.01 -10.53
N GLY A 51 -2.92 -8.65 -9.27
CA GLY A 51 -3.06 -7.33 -8.66
C GLY A 51 -2.16 -7.21 -7.43
N ASP A 52 -2.28 -6.13 -6.65
CA ASP A 52 -1.46 -5.91 -5.44
C ASP A 52 -1.95 -6.77 -4.26
N TYR A 53 -1.73 -8.09 -4.34
CA TYR A 53 -2.24 -9.07 -3.39
C TYR A 53 -1.78 -8.84 -1.94
N PHE A 54 -0.56 -8.36 -1.78
CA PHE A 54 0.04 -8.07 -0.48
C PHE A 54 0.01 -6.58 -0.16
N CYS A 55 -1.00 -5.86 -0.69
CA CYS A 55 -1.20 -4.46 -0.38
C CYS A 55 -1.27 -4.26 1.14
N HIS A 56 -0.61 -3.22 1.62
CA HIS A 56 -0.61 -2.85 3.04
C HIS A 56 -1.98 -2.32 3.50
N LEU A 57 -2.85 -1.93 2.57
CA LEU A 57 -4.21 -1.49 2.87
C LEU A 57 -5.17 -2.69 2.78
N PRO A 58 -5.87 -3.06 3.86
CA PRO A 58 -6.78 -4.19 3.82
C PRO A 58 -7.96 -3.93 2.89
N TYR A 59 -8.33 -4.96 2.12
CA TYR A 59 -9.46 -4.98 1.19
C TYR A 59 -9.49 -3.79 0.22
N SER A 60 -8.31 -3.41 -0.31
CA SER A 60 -8.16 -2.22 -1.15
C SER A 60 -8.99 -2.27 -2.44
N ASP A 61 -9.16 -3.45 -3.02
CA ASP A 61 -9.91 -3.67 -4.27
C ASP A 61 -11.40 -3.92 -3.97
N GLU A 62 -11.70 -4.71 -2.95
CA GLU A 62 -13.07 -5.02 -2.56
C GLU A 62 -13.80 -3.76 -2.09
N ARG A 63 -13.15 -2.86 -1.33
CA ARG A 63 -13.79 -1.62 -0.84
C ARG A 63 -14.23 -0.66 -1.95
N ILE A 64 -13.74 -0.83 -3.18
CA ILE A 64 -14.14 -0.05 -4.36
C ILE A 64 -14.90 -0.91 -5.38
N GLY A 65 -15.37 -2.10 -4.97
CA GLY A 65 -16.27 -2.95 -5.75
C GLY A 65 -15.57 -3.93 -6.71
N PHE A 66 -14.24 -4.03 -6.68
CA PHE A 66 -13.50 -4.96 -7.52
C PHE A 66 -13.31 -6.33 -6.87
N SER A 67 -12.95 -7.32 -7.67
CA SER A 67 -12.59 -8.65 -7.15
C SER A 67 -11.19 -8.60 -6.53
N PRO A 68 -10.94 -9.33 -5.44
CA PRO A 68 -9.61 -9.41 -4.86
C PRO A 68 -8.60 -9.97 -5.87
N PRO A 69 -7.34 -9.51 -5.81
CA PRO A 69 -6.26 -10.10 -6.59
C PRO A 69 -6.06 -11.57 -6.23
N ARG A 70 -5.41 -12.32 -7.12
CA ARG A 70 -5.14 -13.75 -6.96
C ARG A 70 -3.65 -14.03 -7.05
N LEU A 71 -3.21 -15.00 -6.25
CA LEU A 71 -1.86 -15.55 -6.34
C LEU A 71 -1.71 -16.43 -7.59
N MET A 72 -0.62 -16.23 -8.31
CA MET A 72 -0.26 -17.04 -9.46
C MET A 72 0.44 -18.32 -8.99
N LYS A 73 -0.02 -19.47 -9.50
CA LYS A 73 0.64 -20.77 -9.27
C LYS A 73 1.84 -21.01 -10.20
N ARG A 74 1.92 -20.23 -11.29
CA ARG A 74 2.98 -20.35 -12.29
C ARG A 74 4.29 -19.79 -11.75
N LYS A 75 5.39 -20.47 -12.07
CA LYS A 75 6.75 -19.96 -11.90
C LYS A 75 7.16 -19.13 -13.12
N TYR A 76 7.97 -18.11 -12.88
CA TYR A 76 8.58 -17.27 -13.90
C TYR A 76 10.10 -17.47 -13.86
N ALA A 77 10.76 -17.37 -15.01
CA ALA A 77 12.20 -17.47 -15.14
C ALA A 77 12.92 -16.28 -14.52
N SER A 78 12.27 -15.11 -14.49
CA SER A 78 12.80 -13.90 -13.85
C SER A 78 11.68 -12.96 -13.41
N LEU A 79 12.03 -11.97 -12.56
CA LEU A 79 11.13 -10.88 -12.20
C LEU A 79 10.70 -10.07 -13.43
N ASP A 80 11.60 -9.84 -14.38
CA ASP A 80 11.26 -9.10 -15.59
C ASP A 80 10.27 -9.85 -16.48
N GLU A 81 10.39 -11.18 -16.60
CA GLU A 81 9.37 -11.98 -17.29
C GLU A 81 8.00 -11.81 -16.63
N ALA A 82 7.92 -11.96 -15.31
CA ALA A 82 6.67 -11.81 -14.57
C ALA A 82 6.07 -10.42 -14.76
N ARG A 83 6.89 -9.37 -14.61
CA ARG A 83 6.47 -7.98 -14.77
C ARG A 83 5.97 -7.68 -16.17
N TRP A 84 6.67 -8.12 -17.22
CA TRP A 84 6.25 -7.92 -18.61
C TRP A 84 5.00 -8.69 -18.98
N LEU A 85 4.69 -9.77 -18.25
CA LEU A 85 3.41 -10.50 -18.33
C LEU A 85 2.31 -9.89 -17.45
N GLY A 86 2.51 -8.66 -16.97
CA GLY A 86 1.50 -7.90 -16.23
C GLY A 86 1.36 -8.32 -14.77
N LYS A 87 2.37 -8.94 -14.15
CA LYS A 87 2.29 -9.43 -12.78
C LYS A 87 2.97 -8.53 -11.78
N TYR A 88 2.35 -8.43 -10.61
CA TYR A 88 2.97 -7.89 -9.41
C TYR A 88 3.96 -8.93 -8.87
N CYS A 89 5.11 -8.47 -8.40
CA CYS A 89 6.13 -9.31 -7.78
C CYS A 89 6.33 -8.86 -6.34
N SER A 90 5.91 -9.66 -5.37
CA SER A 90 6.05 -9.36 -3.94
C SER A 90 7.16 -10.21 -3.35
N GLY A 91 8.16 -9.54 -2.78
CA GLY A 91 9.35 -10.14 -2.19
C GLY A 91 9.27 -10.18 -0.68
N PHE A 92 9.67 -11.32 -0.12
CA PHE A 92 9.66 -11.61 1.30
C PHE A 92 11.06 -11.97 1.82
N SER A 93 11.38 -11.52 3.02
CA SER A 93 12.60 -11.86 3.76
C SER A 93 12.23 -11.95 5.24
N ASP A 94 12.69 -13.00 5.95
CA ASP A 94 12.31 -13.31 7.32
C ASP A 94 10.77 -13.34 7.52
N ASP A 95 10.05 -13.98 6.58
CA ASP A 95 8.58 -14.05 6.52
C ASP A 95 7.86 -12.68 6.47
N ARG A 96 8.58 -11.58 6.18
CA ARG A 96 8.03 -10.23 6.07
C ARG A 96 8.01 -9.77 4.62
N HIS A 97 6.92 -9.12 4.23
CA HIS A 97 6.82 -8.44 2.95
C HIS A 97 7.71 -7.18 2.96
N VAL A 98 8.74 -7.15 2.10
CA VAL A 98 9.74 -6.07 2.07
C VAL A 98 9.69 -5.24 0.78
N ILE A 99 9.15 -5.80 -0.30
CA ILE A 99 9.07 -5.10 -1.59
C ILE A 99 7.91 -5.60 -2.45
N THR A 100 7.16 -4.69 -3.07
CA THR A 100 6.31 -4.98 -4.23
C THR A 100 6.89 -4.28 -5.44
N ILE A 101 7.10 -5.02 -6.53
CA ILE A 101 7.43 -4.44 -7.84
C ILE A 101 6.17 -4.49 -8.71
N SER A 102 5.76 -3.32 -9.20
CA SER A 102 4.59 -3.19 -10.07
C SER A 102 4.81 -3.87 -11.43
N PRO A 103 3.73 -4.30 -12.10
CA PRO A 103 3.76 -4.74 -13.49
C PRO A 103 4.49 -3.75 -14.40
N GLY A 104 5.18 -4.28 -15.39
CA GLY A 104 5.88 -3.49 -16.41
C GLY A 104 5.31 -3.76 -17.80
N GLN A 105 5.81 -3.02 -18.77
CA GLN A 105 5.53 -3.28 -20.18
C GLN A 105 6.79 -3.82 -20.86
N LYS A 106 6.63 -4.86 -21.68
CA LYS A 106 7.75 -5.42 -22.45
C LYS A 106 8.41 -4.32 -23.29
N GLY A 107 9.74 -4.22 -23.18
CA GLY A 107 10.53 -3.21 -23.88
C GLY A 107 10.62 -1.85 -23.18
N ILE A 108 9.86 -1.61 -22.12
CA ILE A 108 10.01 -0.42 -21.27
C ILE A 108 10.94 -0.75 -20.10
N GLN A 109 12.08 -0.06 -20.06
CA GLN A 109 13.05 -0.17 -18.97
C GLN A 109 12.76 0.85 -17.86
N ALA A 110 11.60 0.67 -17.24
CA ALA A 110 11.22 1.41 -16.06
C ALA A 110 10.78 0.43 -14.98
N ILE A 111 11.07 0.77 -13.72
CA ILE A 111 10.72 -0.04 -12.56
C ILE A 111 9.99 0.86 -11.58
N GLN A 112 8.78 0.48 -11.20
CA GLN A 112 8.12 1.06 -10.04
C GLN A 112 8.12 0.01 -8.94
N ALA A 113 8.65 0.37 -7.77
CA ALA A 113 8.72 -0.50 -6.62
C ALA A 113 8.25 0.23 -5.36
N THR A 114 7.51 -0.48 -4.53
CA THR A 114 7.14 -0.04 -3.19
C THR A 114 7.96 -0.83 -2.19
N LEU A 115 8.80 -0.15 -1.42
CA LEU A 115 9.61 -0.70 -0.35
C LEU A 115 8.86 -0.59 0.97
N TYR A 116 8.93 -1.65 1.77
CA TYR A 116 8.28 -1.78 3.07
C TYR A 116 9.35 -1.97 4.14
N ASN A 117 9.46 -1.01 5.05
CA ASN A 117 10.37 -1.11 6.19
C ASN A 117 9.56 -1.13 7.49
N ARG A 118 9.68 -2.21 8.25
CA ARG A 118 8.98 -2.35 9.53
C ARG A 118 9.96 -2.17 10.69
N SER A 119 9.71 -1.15 11.50
CA SER A 119 10.43 -0.87 12.73
C SER A 119 9.43 -0.78 13.88
N ASN A 120 9.51 -1.71 14.82
CA ASN A 120 8.53 -1.86 15.92
C ASN A 120 7.10 -1.95 15.35
N ASP A 121 6.18 -1.12 15.87
CA ASP A 121 4.78 -1.04 15.47
C ASP A 121 4.52 -0.11 14.27
N VAL A 122 5.59 0.36 13.61
CA VAL A 122 5.51 1.28 12.47
C VAL A 122 5.93 0.55 11.19
N LEU A 123 5.08 0.66 10.17
CA LEU A 123 5.41 0.29 8.80
C LEU A 123 5.63 1.57 7.99
N GLU A 124 6.87 1.79 7.57
CA GLU A 124 7.24 2.82 6.62
C GLU A 124 7.19 2.29 5.19
N ILE A 125 6.69 3.12 4.27
CA ILE A 125 6.37 2.74 2.90
C ILE A 125 6.95 3.80 1.98
N ALA A 126 7.76 3.40 1.02
CA ALA A 126 8.30 4.29 -0.01
C ALA A 126 8.04 3.72 -1.40
N THR A 127 7.34 4.47 -2.24
CA THR A 127 7.11 4.09 -3.64
C THR A 127 8.05 4.89 -4.54
N LEU A 128 8.96 4.18 -5.19
CA LEU A 128 10.01 4.71 -6.05
C LEU A 128 9.76 4.31 -7.50
N HIS A 129 10.20 5.17 -8.40
CA HIS A 129 10.20 4.92 -9.84
C HIS A 129 11.59 5.17 -10.40
N PHE A 130 12.06 4.20 -11.17
CA PHE A 130 13.36 4.18 -11.80
C PHE A 130 13.19 4.14 -13.31
N LYS A 131 13.88 5.00 -14.05
CA LYS A 131 13.89 5.03 -15.53
C LYS A 131 15.32 4.96 -16.06
N VAL A 132 15.45 4.58 -17.34
CA VAL A 132 16.71 4.62 -18.11
C VAL A 132 17.77 3.69 -17.47
N MET A 133 17.34 2.47 -17.16
CA MET A 133 18.13 1.51 -16.38
C MET A 133 19.28 0.86 -17.17
N ASP A 134 19.25 0.94 -18.51
CA ASP A 134 20.34 0.53 -19.40
C ASP A 134 21.56 1.45 -19.37
N ARG A 135 21.41 2.67 -18.84
CA ARG A 135 22.51 3.64 -18.75
C ARG A 135 22.67 4.07 -17.30
N PRO A 136 23.59 3.45 -16.54
CA PRO A 136 23.79 3.76 -15.13
C PRO A 136 24.08 5.26 -14.87
N ALA A 137 24.76 5.94 -15.80
CA ALA A 137 25.04 7.38 -15.71
C ALA A 137 23.81 8.28 -15.97
N GLY A 138 22.69 7.72 -16.47
CA GLY A 138 21.46 8.43 -16.78
C GLY A 138 20.21 7.85 -16.09
N SER A 139 20.39 6.93 -15.14
CA SER A 139 19.27 6.35 -14.41
C SER A 139 18.62 7.41 -13.51
N GLU A 140 17.34 7.68 -13.73
CA GLU A 140 16.58 8.63 -12.93
C GLU A 140 15.78 7.89 -11.86
N SER A 141 16.08 8.18 -10.59
CA SER A 141 15.28 7.74 -9.46
C SER A 141 14.32 8.85 -9.04
N LYS A 142 13.06 8.52 -8.83
CA LYS A 142 12.05 9.46 -8.37
C LYS A 142 11.17 8.84 -7.30
N LEU A 143 11.00 9.56 -6.19
CA LEU A 143 9.99 9.25 -5.20
C LEU A 143 8.60 9.63 -5.71
N LEU A 144 7.69 8.66 -5.72
CA LEU A 144 6.29 8.85 -6.10
C LEU A 144 5.37 9.01 -4.89
N GLY A 145 5.68 8.31 -3.79
CA GLY A 145 4.90 8.36 -2.56
C GLY A 145 5.69 7.94 -1.33
N LEU A 146 5.36 8.52 -0.18
CA LEU A 146 5.76 8.07 1.14
C LEU A 146 4.53 7.80 1.96
N GLY A 147 4.59 6.80 2.83
CA GLY A 147 3.51 6.53 3.77
C GLY A 147 4.00 5.88 5.04
N ARG A 148 3.18 6.01 6.08
CA ARG A 148 3.41 5.39 7.37
C ARG A 148 2.11 4.79 7.88
N MET A 149 2.16 3.53 8.26
CA MET A 149 1.09 2.85 8.97
C MET A 149 1.53 2.57 10.41
N LEU A 150 0.69 2.91 11.38
CA LEU A 150 0.98 2.74 12.82
C LEU A 150 -0.28 2.35 13.60
N GLN A 151 -0.06 1.72 14.74
CA GLN A 151 -1.11 1.36 15.69
C GLN A 151 -1.60 2.60 16.47
N LEU A 152 -2.91 2.76 16.60
CA LEU A 152 -3.57 3.83 17.35
C LEU A 152 -4.47 3.23 18.45
N GLY A 153 -3.93 3.08 19.66
CA GLY A 153 -4.59 2.32 20.73
C GLY A 153 -4.71 0.83 20.41
N ASP A 154 -5.50 0.08 21.17
CA ASP A 154 -5.43 -1.39 21.13
C ASP A 154 -6.01 -2.01 19.84
N ASN A 155 -6.99 -1.35 19.24
CA ASN A 155 -7.80 -1.94 18.17
C ASN A 155 -7.93 -1.05 16.92
N ALA A 156 -7.07 -0.05 16.75
CA ALA A 156 -7.10 0.78 15.55
C ALA A 156 -5.72 0.91 14.89
N LYS A 157 -5.72 1.03 13.56
CA LYS A 157 -4.51 1.35 12.79
C LYS A 157 -4.79 2.53 11.89
N VAL A 158 -3.81 3.41 11.77
CA VAL A 158 -3.88 4.54 10.86
C VAL A 158 -2.78 4.42 9.83
N TYR A 159 -3.12 4.68 8.57
CA TYR A 159 -2.18 4.90 7.50
C TYR A 159 -2.32 6.35 7.01
N VAL A 160 -1.19 7.01 6.86
CA VAL A 160 -1.09 8.33 6.23
C VAL A 160 -0.07 8.22 5.10
N GLY A 161 -0.46 8.66 3.91
CA GLY A 161 0.39 8.68 2.73
C GLY A 161 0.39 10.05 2.06
N VAL A 162 1.52 10.40 1.46
CA VAL A 162 1.71 11.60 0.64
C VAL A 162 2.34 11.21 -0.69
N GLY A 163 2.14 12.04 -1.72
CA GLY A 163 2.70 11.80 -3.03
C GLY A 163 2.89 13.07 -3.84
N ILE A 164 3.21 12.87 -5.12
CA ILE A 164 3.43 13.96 -6.07
C ILE A 164 2.25 14.95 -6.11
N ARG A 165 2.54 16.21 -6.45
CA ARG A 165 1.53 17.29 -6.56
C ARG A 165 0.75 17.49 -5.25
N GLU A 166 1.42 17.31 -4.12
CA GLU A 166 0.87 17.41 -2.77
C GLU A 166 -0.33 16.48 -2.54
N ALA A 167 -0.42 15.38 -3.29
CA ALA A 167 -1.43 14.35 -3.04
C ALA A 167 -1.23 13.79 -1.62
N PHE A 168 -2.32 13.47 -0.95
CA PHE A 168 -2.28 12.75 0.31
C PHE A 168 -3.52 11.90 0.49
N ALA A 169 -3.40 10.83 1.27
CA ALA A 169 -4.51 10.02 1.71
C ALA A 169 -4.31 9.59 3.17
N VAL A 170 -5.41 9.50 3.91
CA VAL A 170 -5.48 9.04 5.29
C VAL A 170 -6.50 7.93 5.36
N PHE A 171 -6.15 6.83 6.02
CA PHE A 171 -7.03 5.72 6.28
C PHE A 171 -6.96 5.38 7.77
N LEU A 172 -8.11 5.27 8.43
CA LEU A 172 -8.23 4.79 9.80
C LEU A 172 -9.03 3.51 9.78
N TYR A 173 -8.49 2.46 10.37
CA TYR A 173 -9.06 1.12 10.41
C TYR A 173 -9.35 0.74 11.85
N GLN A 174 -10.54 0.18 12.11
CA GLN A 174 -10.95 -0.35 13.40
C GLN A 174 -11.04 -1.87 13.34
N TYR A 175 -10.51 -2.54 14.34
CA TYR A 175 -10.41 -4.00 14.41
C TYR A 175 -11.18 -4.54 15.62
N SER A 176 -11.61 -5.80 15.53
CA SER A 176 -12.06 -6.56 16.69
C SER A 176 -10.88 -6.92 17.57
N SER A 177 -11.16 -7.35 18.80
CA SER A 177 -10.17 -7.95 19.70
C SER A 177 -9.50 -9.21 19.13
N SER A 178 -10.15 -9.88 18.16
CA SER A 178 -9.59 -11.02 17.41
C SER A 178 -8.78 -10.61 16.17
N GLY A 179 -8.55 -9.31 15.96
CA GLY A 179 -7.74 -8.79 14.85
C GLY A 179 -8.46 -8.72 13.49
N ARG A 180 -9.79 -8.86 13.45
CA ARG A 180 -10.57 -8.73 12.20
C ARG A 180 -10.91 -7.27 11.95
N LEU A 181 -10.77 -6.82 10.70
CA LEU A 181 -11.17 -5.45 10.34
C LEU A 181 -12.70 -5.32 10.43
N LEU A 182 -13.20 -4.37 11.22
CA LEU A 182 -14.63 -4.12 11.39
C LEU A 182 -15.11 -2.98 10.51
N SER A 183 -14.34 -1.89 10.46
CA SER A 183 -14.68 -0.71 9.66
C SER A 183 -13.43 0.06 9.29
N GLY A 184 -13.58 0.93 8.29
CA GLY A 184 -12.57 1.92 7.99
C GLY A 184 -13.17 3.24 7.57
N ARG A 185 -12.38 4.29 7.74
CA ARG A 185 -12.65 5.65 7.28
C ARG A 185 -11.49 6.10 6.43
N ALA A 186 -11.77 6.83 5.36
CA ALA A 186 -10.72 7.37 4.51
C ALA A 186 -10.99 8.81 4.12
N PHE A 187 -9.93 9.57 3.93
CA PHE A 187 -9.98 10.89 3.33
C PHE A 187 -8.75 11.10 2.46
N SER A 188 -8.93 11.75 1.32
CA SER A 188 -7.85 12.07 0.39
C SER A 188 -8.01 13.48 -0.15
N LYS A 189 -6.90 14.10 -0.56
CA LYS A 189 -6.95 15.39 -1.26
C LYS A 189 -7.89 15.30 -2.47
N GLY A 190 -8.82 16.24 -2.57
CA GLY A 190 -9.78 16.34 -3.67
C GLY A 190 -11.07 15.52 -3.48
N TRP A 191 -11.19 14.74 -2.41
CA TRP A 191 -12.46 14.08 -2.09
C TRP A 191 -13.45 15.09 -1.48
N PRO A 192 -14.76 15.01 -1.83
CA PRO A 192 -15.76 15.95 -1.34
C PRO A 192 -16.06 15.77 0.17
N SER A 193 -15.86 14.56 0.68
CA SER A 193 -16.06 14.19 2.08
C SER A 193 -15.17 13.01 2.45
N GLU A 194 -15.17 12.67 3.74
CA GLU A 194 -14.64 11.38 4.19
C GLU A 194 -15.55 10.26 3.69
N ASP A 195 -14.92 9.13 3.40
CA ASP A 195 -15.57 7.85 3.11
C ASP A 195 -15.55 6.97 4.36
N GLU A 196 -16.56 6.13 4.51
CA GLU A 196 -16.68 5.17 5.60
C GLU A 196 -17.27 3.86 5.07
N TRP A 197 -16.71 2.74 5.52
CA TRP A 197 -17.18 1.40 5.17
C TRP A 197 -17.12 0.44 6.35
N PHE A 198 -17.93 -0.62 6.25
CA PHE A 198 -18.06 -1.67 7.24
C PHE A 198 -17.83 -3.03 6.59
N CYS A 199 -17.12 -3.91 7.28
CA CYS A 199 -16.79 -5.26 6.83
C CYS A 199 -17.67 -6.27 7.56
N HIS A 200 -18.33 -7.15 6.80
CA HIS A 200 -19.20 -8.19 7.32
C HIS A 200 -18.64 -9.56 6.96
N TYR A 201 -18.69 -10.49 7.91
CA TYR A 201 -18.07 -11.80 7.80
C TYR A 201 -19.11 -12.91 7.89
N ASP A 202 -18.86 -14.02 7.20
CA ASP A 202 -19.68 -15.23 7.30
C ASP A 202 -19.39 -16.02 8.59
N ASN A 203 -20.12 -17.13 8.79
CA ASN A 203 -19.97 -18.00 9.96
C ASN A 203 -18.59 -18.66 10.04
N ASP A 204 -17.89 -18.78 8.92
CA ASP A 204 -16.52 -19.32 8.84
C ASP A 204 -15.47 -18.22 9.08
N GLY A 205 -15.92 -16.99 9.35
CA GLY A 205 -15.07 -15.83 9.61
C GLY A 205 -14.40 -15.27 8.37
N GLN A 206 -14.86 -15.61 7.17
CA GLN A 206 -14.37 -15.04 5.92
C GLN A 206 -15.13 -13.76 5.58
N LEU A 207 -14.46 -12.79 4.96
CA LEU A 207 -15.13 -11.58 4.50
C LEU A 207 -16.22 -11.96 3.49
N ALA A 208 -17.46 -11.55 3.78
CA ALA A 208 -18.64 -11.83 2.97
C ALA A 208 -19.12 -10.59 2.22
N GLU A 209 -19.03 -9.41 2.83
CA GLU A 209 -19.55 -8.17 2.28
C GLU A 209 -18.84 -6.94 2.83
N ILE A 210 -18.76 -5.88 2.02
CA ILE A 210 -18.37 -4.54 2.43
C ILE A 210 -19.51 -3.59 2.09
N THR A 211 -19.96 -2.79 3.07
CA THR A 211 -21.00 -1.77 2.89
C THR A 211 -20.44 -0.36 3.12
N SER A 212 -21.01 0.63 2.44
CA SER A 212 -20.87 2.06 2.75
C SER A 212 -22.25 2.58 3.14
N GLY A 213 -22.44 2.91 4.41
CA GLY A 213 -23.77 3.02 5.01
C GLY A 213 -24.57 1.73 4.79
N ASP A 214 -25.80 1.88 4.30
CA ASP A 214 -26.71 0.76 4.00
C ASP A 214 -26.49 0.12 2.62
N SER A 215 -25.55 0.64 1.83
CA SER A 215 -25.31 0.17 0.46
C SER A 215 -24.17 -0.83 0.39
N SER A 216 -24.41 -1.99 -0.21
CA SER A 216 -23.37 -2.96 -0.55
C SER A 216 -22.44 -2.39 -1.63
N VAL A 217 -21.16 -2.28 -1.31
CA VAL A 217 -20.12 -1.89 -2.27
C VAL A 217 -19.48 -3.12 -2.89
N TRP A 218 -19.34 -4.19 -2.11
CA TRP A 218 -18.81 -5.45 -2.57
C TRP A 218 -19.44 -6.61 -1.80
N ARG A 219 -19.69 -7.71 -2.52
CA ARG A 219 -20.16 -8.95 -1.93
C ARG A 219 -19.41 -10.11 -2.56
N LYS A 220 -18.98 -11.04 -1.71
CA LYS A 220 -18.37 -12.30 -2.15
C LYS A 220 -19.35 -13.02 -3.08
N LYS A 221 -18.86 -13.37 -4.28
CA LYS A 221 -19.61 -14.15 -5.26
C LYS A 221 -19.55 -15.64 -4.95
#